data_AF-A0A2V8DNI6-F1
#
_entry.id   AF-A0A2V8DNI6-F1
#
_cell.length_a   1.000
_cell.length_b   1.000
_cell.length_c   1.000
_cell.angle_alpha   90.00
_cell.angle_beta   90.00
_cell.angle_gamma   90.00
#
_symmetry.space_group_name_H-M   'P 1'
#
loop_
_entity.id
_entity.type
_entity.pdbx_description
1 polymer ?
#
loop_
_entity_poly.entity_id
_entity_poly.type
_entity_poly.pdbx_seq_one_letter_code
_entity_poly.pdbx_strand_id
1 'polypeptide(L)'
;MDEGVVFEGTARLGRVQYHLAVYRHFSDAEDEAVRPNVDVEGRMTALDDLDIAQLHQRASELTLHLADGRLLDFVVANDEGTIRSTGRGLYTG
;
A
#
# COMPACT_ATOMS: atom_id res chain seq x y z
N MET A 1 5.21 1.82 14.53
CA MET A 1 4.93 0.97 13.36
C MET A 1 3.69 0.19 13.70
N ASP A 2 2.77 0.11 12.76
CA ASP A 2 1.49 -0.58 12.94
C ASP A 2 1.53 -1.94 12.25
N GLU A 3 0.58 -2.81 12.58
CA GLU A 3 0.45 -4.14 11.99
C GLU A 3 -0.74 -4.20 11.04
N GLY A 4 -0.60 -4.95 9.96
CA GLY A 4 -1.63 -5.15 8.97
C GLY A 4 -1.59 -6.55 8.35
N VAL A 5 -2.56 -6.82 7.49
CA VAL A 5 -2.70 -8.11 6.81
C VAL A 5 -2.69 -7.87 5.29
N VAL A 6 -1.85 -8.61 4.59
CA VAL A 6 -1.69 -8.53 3.13
C VAL A 6 -2.55 -9.57 2.44
N PHE A 7 -3.23 -9.17 1.36
CA PHE A 7 -4.08 -9.99 0.53
C PHE A 7 -3.70 -9.87 -0.95
N GLU A 8 -3.92 -10.95 -1.71
CA GLU A 8 -3.97 -10.96 -3.18
C GLU A 8 -5.40 -11.35 -3.58
N GLY A 9 -6.20 -10.36 -3.99
CA GLY A 9 -7.65 -10.54 -4.12
C GLY A 9 -8.28 -10.92 -2.78
N THR A 10 -8.92 -12.09 -2.72
CA THR A 10 -9.52 -12.62 -1.46
C THR A 10 -8.58 -13.53 -0.68
N ALA A 11 -7.41 -13.87 -1.23
CA ALA A 11 -6.45 -14.77 -0.59
C ALA A 11 -5.58 -13.99 0.40
N ARG A 12 -5.66 -14.34 1.69
CA ARG A 12 -4.76 -13.82 2.71
C ARG A 12 -3.35 -14.38 2.50
N LEU A 13 -2.37 -13.50 2.35
CA LEU A 13 -0.98 -13.88 2.15
C LEU A 13 -0.18 -13.94 3.46
N GLY A 14 -0.36 -12.94 4.35
CA GLY A 14 0.45 -12.86 5.57
C GLY A 14 0.21 -11.59 6.37
N ARG A 15 0.96 -11.45 7.47
CA ARG A 15 0.95 -10.27 8.33
C ARG A 15 2.23 -9.47 8.14
N VAL A 16 2.11 -8.16 8.24
CA VAL A 16 3.25 -7.25 8.13
C VAL A 16 3.22 -6.18 9.20
N GLN A 17 4.39 -5.74 9.62
CA GLN A 17 4.56 -4.41 10.20
C GLN A 17 4.74 -3.41 9.06
N TYR A 18 4.15 -2.23 9.19
CA TYR A 18 4.26 -1.19 8.17
C TYR A 18 4.53 0.20 8.74
N HIS A 19 5.06 1.05 7.88
CA HIS A 19 5.17 2.49 8.04
C HIS A 19 4.80 3.18 6.72
N LEU A 20 3.83 4.09 6.75
CA LEU A 20 3.30 4.78 5.57
C LEU A 20 3.57 6.28 5.63
N ALA A 21 3.91 6.86 4.48
CA ALA A 21 3.93 8.30 4.22
C ALA A 21 2.85 8.61 3.18
N VAL A 22 1.99 9.59 3.49
CA VAL A 22 0.89 10.00 2.61
C VAL A 22 1.23 11.36 2.01
N TYR A 23 1.38 11.40 0.70
CA TYR A 23 1.64 12.61 -0.07
C TYR A 23 0.35 13.10 -0.69
N ARG A 24 0.07 14.39 -0.52
CA ARG A 24 -1.06 15.07 -1.18
C ARG A 24 -0.49 16.06 -2.18
N HIS A 25 -0.71 15.79 -3.45
CA HIS A 25 -0.42 16.75 -4.51
C HIS A 25 -1.62 17.66 -4.70
N PHE A 26 -1.45 18.95 -4.38
CA PHE A 26 -2.39 20.00 -4.76
C PHE A 26 -1.86 20.59 -6.08
N SER A 27 -2.61 20.51 -7.17
CA SER A 27 -2.26 21.25 -8.38
C SER A 27 -2.91 22.63 -8.33
N ASP A 28 -2.11 23.69 -8.39
CA ASP A 28 -2.54 25.09 -8.55
C ASP A 28 -3.00 25.38 -10.00
N ALA A 29 -3.85 24.52 -10.56
CA ALA A 29 -4.53 24.82 -11.81
C ALA A 29 -5.78 25.63 -11.46
N GLU A 30 -5.67 26.95 -11.58
CA GLU A 30 -6.80 27.87 -11.49
C GLU A 30 -7.95 27.35 -12.40
N ASP A 31 -9.15 27.21 -11.84
CA ASP A 31 -10.43 26.83 -12.47
C ASP A 31 -10.88 25.35 -12.59
N GLU A 32 -10.14 24.35 -12.09
CA GLU A 32 -10.73 23.00 -11.92
C GLU A 32 -10.58 22.47 -10.49
N ALA A 33 -11.68 21.95 -9.93
CA ALA A 33 -11.67 21.21 -8.65
C ALA A 33 -10.97 19.85 -8.84
N VAL A 34 -9.65 19.86 -9.01
CA VAL A 34 -8.85 18.65 -9.13
C VAL A 34 -8.87 17.93 -7.80
N ARG A 35 -9.40 16.70 -7.78
CA ARG A 35 -9.32 15.84 -6.58
C ARG A 35 -7.84 15.62 -6.25
N PRO A 36 -7.42 15.77 -4.99
CA PRO A 36 -6.03 15.56 -4.63
C PRO A 36 -5.63 14.14 -5.01
N ASN A 37 -4.59 14.00 -5.85
CA ASN A 37 -3.94 12.72 -6.03
C ASN A 37 -3.21 12.40 -4.71
N VAL A 38 -3.68 11.34 -4.06
CA VAL A 38 -3.09 10.84 -2.82
C VAL A 38 -2.18 9.69 -3.19
N ASP A 39 -0.87 9.95 -3.12
CA ASP A 39 0.14 8.91 -3.27
C ASP A 39 0.57 8.44 -1.89
N VAL A 40 0.59 7.14 -1.68
CA VAL A 40 1.08 6.53 -0.45
C VAL A 40 2.32 5.73 -0.78
N GLU A 41 3.42 6.05 -0.11
CA GLU A 41 4.61 5.21 -0.12
C GLU A 41 4.88 4.70 1.29
N GLY A 42 5.62 3.62 1.41
CA GLY A 42 5.95 3.10 2.71
C GLY A 42 6.98 1.99 2.68
N ARG A 43 7.15 1.39 3.85
CA ARG A 43 7.94 0.19 4.02
C ARG A 43 7.14 -0.82 4.82
N MET A 44 7.27 -2.09 4.46
CA MET A 44 6.71 -3.20 5.22
C MET A 44 7.77 -4.24 5.58
N THR A 45 7.51 -5.01 6.62
CA THR A 45 8.33 -6.15 7.03
C THR A 45 7.41 -7.30 7.42
N ALA A 46 7.67 -8.49 6.88
CA ALA A 46 6.89 -9.68 7.19
C ALA A 46 6.99 -10.05 8.67
N LEU A 47 5.86 -10.44 9.27
CA LEU A 47 5.77 -10.97 10.64
C LEU A 47 5.55 -12.49 10.67
N ASP A 48 5.33 -13.09 9.51
CA ASP A 48 5.19 -14.52 9.26
C ASP A 48 5.99 -14.90 8.02
N ASP A 49 5.74 -16.08 7.44
CA ASP A 49 6.52 -16.65 6.33
C ASP A 49 6.25 -15.98 4.97
N LEU A 50 5.77 -14.74 4.97
CA LEU A 50 5.51 -13.95 3.76
C LEU A 50 6.82 -13.58 3.06
N ASP A 51 7.02 -14.10 1.85
CA ASP A 51 8.21 -13.86 1.03
C ASP A 51 8.09 -12.54 0.24
N ILE A 52 8.66 -11.46 0.79
CA ILE A 52 8.62 -10.12 0.19
C ILE A 52 9.35 -10.06 -1.16
N ALA A 53 10.45 -10.80 -1.32
CA ALA A 53 11.20 -10.81 -2.58
C ALA A 53 10.37 -11.48 -3.68
N GLN A 54 9.66 -12.55 -3.36
CA GLN A 54 8.73 -13.18 -4.29
C GLN A 54 7.59 -12.22 -4.67
N LEU A 55 7.03 -11.47 -3.73
CA LEU A 55 5.97 -10.48 -4.03
C LEU A 55 6.47 -9.37 -4.96
N HIS A 56 7.69 -8.85 -4.74
CA HIS A 56 8.32 -7.88 -5.62
C HIS A 56 8.53 -8.44 -7.04
N GLN A 57 9.06 -9.66 -7.17
CA GLN A 57 9.29 -10.30 -8.48
C GLN A 57 8.01 -10.52 -9.27
N ARG A 58 6.90 -10.82 -8.60
CA ARG A 58 5.60 -11.03 -9.25
C ARG A 58 4.97 -9.73 -9.73
N ALA A 59 5.33 -8.60 -9.13
CA ALA A 59 4.73 -7.29 -9.39
C ALA A 59 3.19 -7.31 -9.33
N SER A 60 2.62 -8.21 -8.51
CA SER A 60 1.17 -8.30 -8.30
C SER A 60 0.68 -7.06 -7.56
N GLU A 61 -0.51 -6.58 -7.93
CA GLU A 61 -1.26 -5.65 -7.08
C GLU A 61 -1.80 -6.41 -5.87
N LEU A 62 -1.55 -5.86 -4.68
CA LEU A 62 -1.89 -6.42 -3.38
C LEU A 62 -2.75 -5.42 -2.60
N THR A 63 -3.47 -5.92 -1.61
CA THR A 63 -4.24 -5.07 -0.69
C THR A 63 -3.72 -5.26 0.74
N LEU A 64 -3.35 -4.15 1.38
CA LEU A 64 -3.00 -4.10 2.80
C LEU A 64 -4.20 -3.64 3.61
N HIS A 65 -4.66 -4.48 4.53
CA HIS A 65 -5.64 -4.13 5.54
C HIS A 65 -4.93 -3.49 6.72
N LEU A 66 -5.20 -2.19 6.94
CA LEU A 66 -4.57 -1.38 7.97
C LEU A 66 -5.28 -1.57 9.32
N ALA A 67 -4.57 -1.27 10.41
CA ALA A 67 -5.08 -1.41 11.77
C ALA A 67 -6.31 -0.54 12.07
N ASP A 68 -6.50 0.54 11.31
CA ASP A 68 -7.62 1.48 11.47
C ASP A 68 -8.82 1.18 10.56
N GLY A 69 -8.83 0.01 9.91
CA GLY A 69 -9.92 -0.44 9.04
C GLY A 69 -9.86 0.12 7.62
N ARG A 70 -8.87 0.96 7.29
CA ARG A 70 -8.61 1.37 5.91
C ARG A 70 -7.91 0.25 5.13
N LEU A 71 -8.02 0.36 3.81
CA LEU A 71 -7.43 -0.54 2.83
C LEU A 71 -6.49 0.26 1.94
N LEU A 72 -5.34 -0.31 1.61
CA LEU A 72 -4.37 0.27 0.69
C LEU A 72 -4.10 -0.73 -0.44
N ASP A 73 -4.45 -0.37 -1.67
CA ASP A 73 -4.00 -1.10 -2.87
C ASP A 73 -2.56 -0.67 -3.19
N PHE A 74 -1.65 -1.63 -3.36
CA PHE A 74 -0.21 -1.35 -3.50
C PHE A 74 0.53 -2.41 -4.31
N VAL A 75 1.77 -2.06 -4.71
CA VAL A 75 2.79 -3.00 -5.21
C VAL A 75 4.05 -2.92 -4.35
N VAL A 76 4.79 -4.02 -4.30
CA VAL A 76 6.14 -4.05 -3.69
C VAL A 76 7.14 -3.52 -4.72
N ALA A 77 7.80 -2.42 -4.39
CA ALA A 77 8.70 -1.71 -5.29
C ALA A 77 10.15 -2.22 -5.27
N ASN A 78 10.54 -2.97 -4.23
CA ASN A 78 11.86 -3.61 -4.12
C ASN A 78 11.87 -4.72 -3.06
N ASP A 79 12.96 -5.50 -3.05
CA ASP A 79 13.18 -6.62 -2.11
C ASP A 79 13.33 -6.17 -0.64
N GLU A 80 13.52 -4.88 -0.39
CA GLU A 80 13.56 -4.31 0.96
C GLU A 80 12.17 -4.08 1.58
N GLY A 81 11.11 -4.36 0.83
CA GLY A 81 9.73 -4.16 1.27
C GLY A 81 9.25 -2.71 1.14
N THR A 82 9.86 -1.92 0.26
CA THR A 82 9.28 -0.61 -0.11
C THR A 82 7.98 -0.85 -0.86
N ILE A 83 6.93 -0.10 -0.52
CA ILE A 83 5.62 -0.22 -1.15
C ILE A 83 5.17 1.11 -1.73
N ARG A 84 4.38 1.03 -2.80
CA ARG A 84 3.77 2.18 -3.46
C ARG A 84 2.30 1.91 -3.72
N SER A 85 1.46 2.89 -3.45
CA SER A 85 0.04 2.82 -3.76
C SER A 85 -0.19 2.64 -5.25
N THR A 86 -1.21 1.86 -5.59
CA THR A 86 -1.69 1.68 -6.96
C THR A 86 -3.21 1.82 -6.99
N GLY A 87 -3.79 1.85 -8.20
CA GLY A 87 -5.24 1.82 -8.38
C GLY A 87 -5.98 2.90 -7.59
N ARG A 88 -6.78 2.48 -6.60
CA ARG A 88 -7.56 3.36 -5.72
C ARG A 88 -6.72 4.04 -4.63
N GLY A 89 -5.52 3.53 -4.38
CA GLY A 89 -4.68 3.94 -3.27
C GLY A 89 -5.32 3.57 -1.93
N LEU A 90 -5.50 4.57 -1.06
CA LEU A 90 -6.00 4.42 0.30
C LEU A 90 -7.51 4.72 0.39
N TYR A 91 -8.30 3.75 0.84
CA TYR A 91 -9.76 3.85 0.92
C TYR A 91 -10.32 3.12 2.15
N THR A 92 -11.61 3.29 2.42
CA THR A 92 -12.33 2.54 3.47
C THR A 92 -13.10 1.38 2.84
N GLY A 93 -13.04 0.21 3.47
CA GLY A 93 -13.84 -0.97 3.09
C GLY A 93 -15.29 -0.90 3.54
#